data_AF-A0A2E4W4Z7-F1
#
_entry.id   AF-A0A2E4W4Z7-F1
#
_cell.length_a   1.000
_cell.length_b   1.000
_cell.length_c   1.000
_cell.angle_alpha   90.00
_cell.angle_beta   90.00
_cell.angle_gamma   90.00
#
_symmetry.space_group_name_H-M   'P 1'
#
loop_
_entity.id
_entity.type
_entity.pdbx_description
1 polymer ?
#
loop_
_entity_poly.entity_id
_entity_poly.type
_entity_poly.pdbx_seq_one_letter_code
_entity_poly.pdbx_strand_id
1 'polypeptide(L)'
;MRYFYLVLVALIAVGCSSKQELVKEALNSVGDRPEWVMVPPAPEGDQLYFVGTSALYGTEKNARRDAKRDAIREMSEYVRVLNKNKFERASVTYGMDSFVIMPTVSERNFEKIMSASTANYLRVEEMYFEREADAAGVPGYKYFVLTGISKTDLETALHANATANAKDAQTAMDLANTEAAKAQWKNARDFWKELAKDGFVQ
;
A
#
# COMPACT_ATOMS: atom_id res chain seq x y z
N MET A 1 -20.26 -56.41 -29.36
CA MET A 1 -20.89 -55.35 -28.55
C MET A 1 -20.50 -55.36 -27.06
N ARG A 2 -19.50 -56.16 -26.61
CA ARG A 2 -19.14 -56.27 -25.17
C ARG A 2 -17.74 -55.73 -24.83
N TYR A 3 -16.89 -55.50 -25.84
CA TYR A 3 -15.53 -54.98 -25.67
C TYR A 3 -15.40 -53.47 -25.93
N PHE A 4 -16.40 -52.84 -26.56
CA PHE A 4 -16.37 -51.39 -26.83
C PHE A 4 -16.61 -50.53 -25.56
N TYR A 5 -17.34 -51.06 -24.58
CA TYR A 5 -17.61 -50.36 -23.32
C TYR A 5 -16.43 -50.36 -22.34
N LEU A 6 -15.47 -51.30 -22.47
CA LEU A 6 -14.32 -51.39 -21.56
C LEU A 6 -13.19 -50.42 -21.94
N VAL A 7 -13.09 -50.02 -23.20
CA VAL A 7 -12.05 -49.06 -23.65
C VAL A 7 -12.44 -47.61 -23.31
N LEU A 8 -13.73 -47.30 -23.24
CA LEU A 8 -14.21 -45.94 -22.95
C LEU A 8 -14.06 -45.55 -21.46
N VAL A 9 -14.10 -46.51 -20.55
CA VAL A 9 -13.99 -46.26 -19.10
C VAL A 9 -12.52 -46.07 -18.66
N ALA A 10 -11.56 -46.66 -19.38
CA ALA A 10 -10.13 -46.52 -19.08
C ALA A 10 -9.58 -45.11 -19.43
N LEU A 11 -10.17 -44.40 -20.39
CA LEU A 11 -9.73 -43.06 -20.81
C LEU A 11 -10.17 -41.93 -19.86
N ILE A 12 -11.17 -42.16 -19.00
CA ILE A 12 -11.65 -41.14 -18.05
C ILE A 12 -10.81 -41.14 -16.75
N ALA A 13 -10.12 -42.25 -16.43
CA ALA A 13 -9.34 -42.37 -15.20
C ALA A 13 -7.96 -41.67 -15.25
N VAL A 14 -7.40 -41.43 -16.44
CA VAL A 14 -6.05 -40.84 -16.58
C VAL A 14 -6.06 -39.30 -16.49
N GLY A 15 -7.24 -38.67 -16.58
CA GLY A 15 -7.38 -37.22 -16.62
C GLY A 15 -7.40 -36.48 -15.26
N CYS A 16 -7.53 -37.19 -14.13
CA CYS A 16 -7.63 -36.56 -12.80
C CYS A 16 -6.32 -36.53 -12.01
N SER A 17 -5.31 -37.33 -12.36
CA SER A 17 -4.07 -37.42 -11.57
C SER A 17 -3.09 -36.27 -11.84
N SER A 18 -2.98 -35.80 -13.09
CA SER A 18 -1.96 -34.80 -13.47
C SER A 18 -2.24 -33.39 -12.94
N LYS A 19 -3.52 -33.02 -12.76
CA LYS A 19 -3.89 -31.73 -12.19
C LYS A 19 -3.52 -31.61 -10.71
N GLN A 20 -3.50 -32.74 -9.99
CA GLN A 20 -3.22 -32.76 -8.56
C GLN A 20 -1.73 -32.58 -8.25
N GLU A 21 -0.85 -33.13 -9.10
CA GLU A 21 0.59 -32.89 -9.02
C GLU A 21 0.96 -31.45 -9.43
N LEU A 22 0.40 -30.93 -10.53
CA LEU A 22 0.62 -29.53 -10.94
C LEU A 22 0.16 -28.51 -9.88
N VAL A 23 -0.94 -28.81 -9.16
CA VAL A 23 -1.40 -27.99 -8.04
C VAL A 23 -0.43 -28.11 -6.85
N LYS A 24 0.09 -29.31 -6.55
CA LYS A 24 1.07 -29.52 -5.46
C LYS A 24 2.43 -28.86 -5.72
N GLU A 25 2.91 -28.86 -6.96
CA GLU A 25 4.20 -28.27 -7.32
C GLU A 25 4.12 -26.73 -7.33
N ALA A 26 3.00 -26.17 -7.77
CA ALA A 26 2.76 -24.74 -7.69
C ALA A 26 2.60 -24.25 -6.23
N LEU A 27 2.00 -25.08 -5.35
CA LEU A 27 1.78 -24.78 -3.93
C LEU A 27 3.07 -24.73 -3.08
N ASN A 28 4.21 -25.17 -3.62
CA ASN A 28 5.48 -25.30 -2.90
C ASN A 28 6.59 -24.35 -3.40
N SER A 29 6.26 -23.28 -4.14
CA SER A 29 7.28 -22.38 -4.75
C SER A 29 8.14 -21.57 -3.76
N VAL A 30 8.02 -21.81 -2.45
CA VAL A 30 8.77 -21.14 -1.38
C VAL A 30 10.30 -21.31 -1.52
N GLY A 31 10.76 -22.31 -2.29
CA GLY A 31 12.18 -22.64 -2.43
C GLY A 31 13.06 -21.55 -3.07
N ASP A 32 12.51 -20.77 -4.00
CA ASP A 32 13.23 -19.70 -4.72
C ASP A 32 12.76 -18.29 -4.30
N ARG A 33 12.33 -18.13 -3.04
CA ARG A 33 11.86 -16.84 -2.53
C ARG A 33 13.01 -15.82 -2.51
N PRO A 34 12.89 -14.67 -3.22
CA PRO A 34 13.88 -13.61 -3.14
C PRO A 34 14.02 -13.07 -1.72
N GLU A 35 15.24 -12.70 -1.32
CA GLU A 35 15.51 -12.18 0.03
C GLU A 35 14.69 -10.93 0.36
N TRP A 36 14.47 -10.06 -0.64
CA TRP A 36 13.71 -8.83 -0.49
C TRP A 36 12.27 -9.06 -0.03
N VAL A 37 11.71 -10.26 -0.23
CA VAL A 37 10.37 -10.62 0.24
C VAL A 37 10.29 -10.60 1.77
N MET A 38 11.39 -10.96 2.46
CA MET A 38 11.45 -11.01 3.92
C MET A 38 12.04 -9.74 4.52
N VAL A 39 13.04 -9.16 3.86
CA VAL A 39 13.75 -7.97 4.32
C VAL A 39 13.90 -7.02 3.15
N PRO A 40 13.19 -5.87 3.12
CA PRO A 40 13.38 -4.87 2.08
C PRO A 40 14.87 -4.49 1.96
N PRO A 41 15.37 -4.24 0.74
CA PRO A 41 16.73 -3.75 0.56
C PRO A 41 16.97 -2.49 1.42
N ALA A 42 18.18 -2.39 1.98
CA ALA A 42 18.57 -1.20 2.71
C ALA A 42 18.49 0.03 1.78
N PRO A 43 18.20 1.23 2.31
CA PRO A 43 18.28 2.46 1.52
C PRO A 43 19.64 2.60 0.86
N GLU A 44 19.65 2.84 -0.45
CA GLU A 44 20.87 3.05 -1.23
C GLU A 44 20.88 4.49 -1.77
N GLY A 45 21.73 5.34 -1.18
CA GLY A 45 21.79 6.76 -1.53
C GLY A 45 20.45 7.47 -1.35
N ASP A 46 19.86 7.90 -2.47
CA ASP A 46 18.57 8.59 -2.52
C ASP A 46 17.37 7.61 -2.64
N GLN A 47 17.58 6.30 -2.77
CA GLN A 47 16.49 5.35 -2.95
C GLN A 47 15.98 4.78 -1.62
N LEU A 48 14.66 4.71 -1.51
CA LEU A 48 13.93 4.01 -0.46
C LEU A 48 13.14 2.85 -1.07
N TYR A 49 13.11 1.73 -0.36
CA TYR A 49 12.44 0.52 -0.80
C TYR A 49 11.34 0.10 0.18
N PHE A 50 10.21 -0.33 -0.35
CA PHE A 50 9.07 -0.80 0.42
C PHE A 50 8.54 -2.10 -0.17
N VAL A 51 8.15 -3.04 0.70
CA VAL A 51 7.65 -4.34 0.26
C VAL A 51 6.19 -4.46 0.68
N GLY A 52 5.32 -4.59 -0.30
CA GLY A 52 3.91 -4.85 -0.06
C GLY A 52 3.57 -6.32 -0.26
N THR A 53 2.71 -6.85 0.62
CA THR A 53 2.24 -8.24 0.60
C THR A 53 0.73 -8.28 0.43
N SER A 54 0.23 -9.21 -0.39
CA SER A 54 -1.21 -9.40 -0.52
C SER A 54 -1.76 -10.39 0.49
N ALA A 55 -3.05 -10.27 0.79
CA ALA A 55 -3.84 -11.41 1.24
C ALA A 55 -3.86 -12.53 0.16
N LEU A 56 -4.39 -13.70 0.51
CA LEU A 56 -4.56 -14.79 -0.45
C LEU A 56 -5.79 -14.51 -1.33
N TYR A 57 -5.62 -14.47 -2.66
CA TYR A 57 -6.73 -14.25 -3.60
C TYR A 57 -6.86 -15.38 -4.61
N GLY A 58 -8.09 -15.69 -5.03
CA GLY A 58 -8.34 -16.63 -6.12
C GLY A 58 -7.85 -16.17 -7.50
N THR A 59 -7.44 -14.90 -7.66
CA THR A 59 -6.90 -14.38 -8.93
C THR A 59 -5.61 -13.60 -8.71
N GLU A 60 -4.65 -13.82 -9.61
CA GLU A 60 -3.36 -13.11 -9.66
C GLU A 60 -3.54 -11.59 -9.70
N LYS A 61 -4.49 -11.10 -10.50
CA LYS A 61 -4.78 -9.67 -10.64
C LYS A 61 -5.16 -9.01 -9.32
N ASN A 62 -5.95 -9.67 -8.48
CA ASN A 62 -6.37 -9.12 -7.20
C ASN A 62 -5.21 -9.15 -6.19
N ALA A 63 -4.48 -10.27 -6.11
CA ALA A 63 -3.29 -10.38 -5.28
C ALA A 63 -2.26 -9.29 -5.62
N ARG A 64 -1.91 -9.12 -6.89
CA ARG A 64 -0.96 -8.08 -7.32
C ARG A 64 -1.44 -6.66 -6.98
N ARG A 65 -2.73 -6.38 -7.12
CA ARG A 65 -3.30 -5.05 -6.79
C ARG A 65 -3.28 -4.78 -5.29
N ASP A 66 -3.55 -5.81 -4.50
CA ASP A 66 -3.54 -5.73 -3.05
C ASP A 66 -2.11 -5.50 -2.53
N ALA A 67 -1.14 -6.31 -2.97
CA ALA A 67 0.28 -6.11 -2.63
C ALA A 67 0.79 -4.71 -3.01
N LYS A 68 0.38 -4.15 -4.16
CA LYS A 68 0.75 -2.76 -4.52
C LYS A 68 0.16 -1.71 -3.57
N ARG A 69 -1.05 -1.93 -3.07
CA ARG A 69 -1.68 -1.03 -2.09
C ARG A 69 -1.00 -1.14 -0.74
N ASP A 70 -0.62 -2.35 -0.36
CA ASP A 70 0.13 -2.61 0.85
C ASP A 70 1.52 -1.95 0.82
N ALA A 71 2.23 -1.98 -0.32
CA ALA A 71 3.51 -1.26 -0.45
C ALA A 71 3.38 0.26 -0.24
N ILE A 72 2.26 0.85 -0.69
CA ILE A 72 1.94 2.27 -0.45
C ILE A 72 1.66 2.52 1.04
N ARG A 73 1.00 1.57 1.71
CA ARG A 73 0.75 1.63 3.16
C ARG A 73 2.07 1.60 3.93
N GLU A 74 2.99 0.70 3.61
CA GLU A 74 4.32 0.62 4.23
C GLU A 74 5.12 1.93 4.07
N MET A 75 5.12 2.50 2.86
CA MET A 75 5.71 3.82 2.62
C MET A 75 5.03 4.92 3.45
N SER A 76 3.71 4.88 3.57
CA SER A 76 2.95 5.86 4.37
C SER A 76 3.33 5.76 5.85
N GLU A 77 3.44 4.55 6.40
CA GLU A 77 3.86 4.34 7.79
C GLU A 77 5.30 4.78 8.05
N TYR A 78 6.22 4.58 7.09
CA TYR A 78 7.56 5.15 7.16
C TYR A 78 7.53 6.68 7.31
N VAL A 79 6.77 7.38 6.46
CA VAL A 79 6.62 8.84 6.54
C VAL A 79 5.96 9.26 7.85
N ARG A 80 4.96 8.51 8.33
CA ARG A 80 4.31 8.77 9.62
C ARG A 80 5.31 8.72 10.76
N VAL A 81 6.13 7.67 10.83
CA VAL A 81 7.12 7.48 11.91
C VAL A 81 8.12 8.63 11.92
N LEU A 82 8.63 9.05 10.75
CA LEU A 82 9.55 10.19 10.65
C LEU A 82 8.93 11.50 11.13
N ASN A 83 7.64 11.69 10.90
CA ASN A 83 6.95 12.95 11.16
C ASN A 83 6.11 12.94 12.45
N LYS A 84 6.18 11.88 13.26
CA LYS A 84 5.35 11.69 14.45
C LYS A 84 5.35 12.92 15.36
N ASN A 85 6.53 13.44 15.68
CA ASN A 85 6.67 14.63 16.54
C ASN A 85 6.05 15.90 15.92
N LYS A 86 6.10 16.04 14.59
CA LYS A 86 5.49 17.18 13.87
C LYS A 86 3.96 17.09 13.93
N PHE A 87 3.40 15.90 13.71
CA PHE A 87 1.95 15.67 13.81
C PHE A 87 1.42 15.79 15.24
N GLU A 88 2.15 15.28 16.24
CA GLU A 88 1.79 15.43 17.66
C GLU A 88 1.79 16.90 18.09
N ARG A 89 2.84 17.65 17.72
CA ARG A 89 2.90 19.11 17.94
C ARG A 89 1.72 19.80 17.27
N ALA A 90 1.37 19.40 16.05
CA ALA A 90 0.25 20.00 15.34
C ALA A 90 -1.11 19.79 16.03
N SER A 91 -1.36 18.60 16.61
CA SER A 91 -2.57 18.35 17.40
C SER A 91 -2.70 19.37 18.54
N VAL A 92 -1.61 19.54 19.29
CA VAL A 92 -1.57 20.41 20.48
C VAL A 92 -1.65 21.89 20.09
N THR A 93 -0.87 22.32 19.08
CA THR A 93 -0.75 23.72 18.68
C THR A 93 -1.98 24.22 17.91
N TYR A 94 -2.57 23.40 17.05
CA TYR A 94 -3.63 23.81 16.13
C TYR A 94 -5.02 23.31 16.54
N GLY A 95 -5.14 22.59 17.67
CA GLY A 95 -6.42 22.02 18.14
C GLY A 95 -6.99 21.02 17.13
N MET A 96 -6.12 20.34 16.37
CA MET A 96 -6.46 19.43 15.28
C MET A 96 -6.73 18.00 15.79
N ASP A 97 -7.33 17.86 16.97
CA ASP A 97 -7.56 16.57 17.62
C ASP A 97 -8.42 15.63 16.74
N SER A 98 -9.30 16.14 15.88
CA SER A 98 -10.06 15.30 14.92
C SER A 98 -9.26 14.87 13.69
N PHE A 99 -8.20 15.60 13.35
CA PHE A 99 -7.29 15.29 12.23
C PHE A 99 -6.15 14.36 12.67
N VAL A 100 -5.72 14.47 13.93
CA VAL A 100 -4.59 13.72 14.52
C VAL A 100 -5.06 12.54 15.41
N ILE A 101 -6.27 12.59 15.99
CA ILE A 101 -6.77 11.62 16.99
C ILE A 101 -8.11 10.98 16.55
N MET A 102 -8.27 10.67 15.26
CA MET A 102 -9.26 9.67 14.84
C MET A 102 -8.55 8.58 14.07
N PRO A 103 -8.00 7.55 14.74
CA PRO A 103 -7.07 6.59 14.15
C PRO A 103 -7.57 6.05 12.81
N THR A 104 -8.82 5.59 12.72
CA THR A 104 -9.36 4.99 11.50
C THR A 104 -9.72 5.96 10.36
N VAL A 105 -10.02 7.23 10.65
CA VAL A 105 -10.36 8.23 9.62
C VAL A 105 -9.14 9.06 9.23
N SER A 106 -8.29 9.39 10.20
CA SER A 106 -6.98 10.02 10.05
C SER A 106 -6.01 9.11 9.30
N GLU A 107 -5.92 7.81 9.65
CA GLU A 107 -5.07 6.85 8.93
C GLU A 107 -5.54 6.69 7.49
N ARG A 108 -6.84 6.49 7.27
CA ARG A 108 -7.38 6.31 5.93
C ARG A 108 -7.22 7.58 5.08
N ASN A 109 -7.35 8.77 5.67
CA ASN A 109 -7.13 10.02 4.95
C ASN A 109 -5.64 10.24 4.68
N PHE A 110 -4.77 9.95 5.63
CA PHE A 110 -3.33 10.05 5.47
C PHE A 110 -2.82 9.07 4.39
N GLU A 111 -3.20 7.79 4.46
CA GLU A 111 -2.89 6.80 3.43
C GLU A 111 -3.41 7.20 2.06
N LYS A 112 -4.61 7.81 1.96
CA LYS A 112 -5.14 8.34 0.68
C LYS A 112 -4.32 9.51 0.15
N ILE A 113 -3.95 10.43 1.03
CA ILE A 113 -3.11 11.60 0.72
C ILE A 113 -1.75 11.13 0.20
N MET A 114 -1.12 10.21 0.93
CA MET A 114 0.14 9.58 0.56
C MET A 114 0.01 8.85 -0.76
N SER A 115 -0.97 7.94 -0.88
CA SER A 115 -1.24 7.18 -2.10
C SER A 115 -1.44 8.08 -3.32
N ALA A 116 -2.23 9.15 -3.21
CA ALA A 116 -2.47 10.07 -4.31
C ALA A 116 -1.22 10.88 -4.67
N SER A 117 -0.43 11.30 -3.67
CA SER A 117 0.77 12.09 -3.89
C SER A 117 1.90 11.29 -4.52
N THR A 118 2.09 10.03 -4.11
CA THR A 118 3.23 9.21 -4.52
C THR A 118 2.90 8.24 -5.65
N ALA A 119 1.64 8.16 -6.11
CA ALA A 119 1.21 7.23 -7.16
C ALA A 119 2.07 7.29 -8.44
N ASN A 120 2.54 8.49 -8.79
CA ASN A 120 3.33 8.72 -10.00
C ASN A 120 4.84 8.50 -9.79
N TYR A 121 5.28 8.39 -8.54
CA TYR A 121 6.69 8.33 -8.16
C TYR A 121 7.11 6.95 -7.65
N LEU A 122 6.18 6.23 -7.01
CA LEU A 122 6.42 4.88 -6.52
C LEU A 122 6.46 3.89 -7.69
N ARG A 123 7.65 3.37 -7.98
CA ARG A 123 7.89 2.41 -9.06
C ARG A 123 7.87 1.00 -8.51
N VAL A 124 7.40 0.06 -9.32
CA VAL A 124 7.54 -1.36 -9.00
C VAL A 124 8.87 -1.83 -9.58
N GLU A 125 9.75 -2.28 -8.71
CA GLU A 125 11.07 -2.80 -9.08
C GLU A 125 10.98 -4.30 -9.37
N GLU A 126 10.38 -5.05 -8.45
CA GLU A 126 10.27 -6.50 -8.55
C GLU A 126 8.91 -7.00 -8.06
N MET A 127 8.49 -8.17 -8.57
CA MET A 127 7.31 -8.87 -8.10
C MET A 127 7.61 -10.36 -7.97
N TYR A 128 7.12 -10.97 -6.91
CA TYR A 128 7.22 -12.39 -6.65
C TYR A 128 5.86 -12.89 -6.20
N PHE A 129 5.51 -14.13 -6.54
CA PHE A 129 4.25 -14.72 -6.11
C PHE A 129 4.42 -16.17 -5.69
N GLU A 130 3.52 -16.57 -4.81
CA GLU A 130 3.39 -17.93 -4.34
C GLU A 130 1.96 -18.39 -4.59
N ARG A 131 1.80 -19.70 -4.80
CA ARG A 131 0.50 -20.33 -4.65
C ARG A 131 0.45 -20.90 -3.25
N GLU A 132 -0.53 -20.46 -2.46
CA GLU A 132 -0.82 -21.04 -1.15
C GLU A 132 -2.24 -21.59 -1.19
N ALA A 133 -2.56 -22.53 -0.31
CA ALA A 133 -3.93 -23.00 -0.10
C ALA A 133 -4.54 -22.29 1.11
N ASP A 134 -5.81 -21.90 1.03
CA ASP A 134 -6.54 -21.41 2.19
C ASP A 134 -6.85 -22.54 3.20
N ALA A 135 -7.51 -22.20 4.30
CA ALA A 135 -7.89 -23.18 5.33
C ALA A 135 -8.80 -24.31 4.82
N ALA A 136 -9.49 -24.11 3.70
CA ALA A 136 -10.34 -25.11 3.04
C ALA A 136 -9.59 -25.90 1.94
N GLY A 137 -8.29 -25.63 1.73
CA GLY A 137 -7.48 -26.26 0.71
C GLY A 137 -7.65 -25.66 -0.69
N VAL A 138 -8.32 -24.50 -0.82
CA VAL A 138 -8.53 -23.84 -2.11
C VAL A 138 -7.24 -23.08 -2.49
N PRO A 139 -6.64 -23.36 -3.66
CA PRO A 139 -5.42 -22.69 -4.07
C PRO A 139 -5.69 -21.24 -4.45
N GLY A 140 -4.93 -20.32 -3.87
CA GLY A 140 -4.91 -18.90 -4.19
C GLY A 140 -3.54 -18.42 -4.66
N TYR A 141 -3.45 -17.11 -4.85
CA TYR A 141 -2.25 -16.36 -5.18
C TYR A 141 -1.92 -15.43 -4.03
N LYS A 142 -0.66 -15.45 -3.60
CA LYS A 142 -0.08 -14.46 -2.71
C LYS A 142 1.02 -13.73 -3.44
N TYR A 143 0.98 -12.41 -3.45
CA TYR A 143 1.93 -11.57 -4.14
C TYR A 143 2.75 -10.77 -3.16
N PHE A 144 4.00 -10.58 -3.53
CA PHE A 144 4.95 -9.67 -2.91
C PHE A 144 5.40 -8.69 -3.99
N VAL A 145 5.45 -7.41 -3.64
CA VAL A 145 5.82 -6.34 -4.58
C VAL A 145 6.85 -5.47 -3.90
N LEU A 146 8.06 -5.42 -4.48
CA LEU A 146 9.08 -4.46 -4.13
C LEU A 146 8.83 -3.16 -4.89
N THR A 147 8.71 -2.06 -4.18
CA THR A 147 8.63 -0.73 -4.75
C THR A 147 9.82 0.12 -4.37
N GLY A 148 10.19 1.03 -5.26
CA GLY A 148 11.24 2.02 -5.09
C GLY A 148 10.69 3.44 -5.25
N ILE A 149 11.22 4.37 -4.46
CA ILE A 149 10.99 5.81 -4.61
C ILE A 149 12.23 6.57 -4.14
N SER A 150 12.60 7.63 -4.83
CA SER A 150 13.69 8.49 -4.37
C SER A 150 13.23 9.38 -3.19
N LYS A 151 14.11 9.73 -2.25
CA LYS A 151 13.74 10.68 -1.17
C LYS A 151 13.38 12.03 -1.78
N THR A 152 14.09 12.45 -2.83
CA THR A 152 13.76 13.65 -3.61
C THR A 152 12.34 13.63 -4.17
N ASP A 153 11.92 12.53 -4.81
CA ASP A 153 10.57 12.39 -5.36
C ASP A 153 9.52 12.32 -4.25
N LEU A 154 9.82 11.63 -3.15
CA LEU A 154 8.95 11.54 -1.99
C LEU A 154 8.74 12.92 -1.35
N GLU A 155 9.80 13.69 -1.13
CA GLU A 155 9.74 15.06 -0.64
C GLU A 155 8.96 15.97 -1.59
N THR A 156 9.20 15.85 -2.91
CA THR A 156 8.49 16.62 -3.93
C THR A 156 6.99 16.35 -3.88
N ALA A 157 6.60 15.07 -3.84
CA ALA A 157 5.21 14.64 -3.75
C ALA A 157 4.53 15.18 -2.47
N LEU A 158 5.21 15.08 -1.34
CA LEU A 158 4.71 15.52 -0.04
C LEU A 158 4.58 17.04 0.05
N HIS A 159 5.58 17.78 -0.43
CA HIS A 159 5.56 19.24 -0.48
C HIS A 159 4.42 19.76 -1.38
N ALA A 160 4.27 19.18 -2.57
CA ALA A 160 3.18 19.54 -3.49
C ALA A 160 1.81 19.29 -2.85
N ASN A 161 1.66 18.16 -2.15
CA ASN A 161 0.44 17.81 -1.43
C ASN A 161 0.14 18.78 -0.27
N ALA A 162 1.13 19.11 0.55
CA ALA A 162 0.99 20.07 1.64
C ALA A 162 0.57 21.46 1.13
N THR A 163 1.20 21.91 0.03
CA THR A 163 0.87 23.19 -0.62
C THR A 163 -0.57 23.20 -1.14
N ALA A 164 -1.02 22.10 -1.77
CA ALA A 164 -2.39 21.97 -2.25
C ALA A 164 -3.40 21.99 -1.09
N ASN A 165 -3.15 21.23 -0.02
CA ASN A 165 -4.02 21.23 1.16
C ASN A 165 -4.08 22.59 1.86
N ALA A 166 -2.97 23.34 1.92
CA ALA A 166 -2.97 24.70 2.44
C ALA A 166 -3.87 25.62 1.60
N LYS A 167 -3.87 25.48 0.27
CA LYS A 167 -4.72 26.24 -0.65
C LYS A 167 -6.20 25.85 -0.51
N ASP A 168 -6.49 24.56 -0.37
CA ASP A 168 -7.86 24.07 -0.18
C ASP A 168 -8.43 24.53 1.17
N ALA A 169 -7.63 24.47 2.23
CA ALA A 169 -8.00 25.01 3.54
C ALA A 169 -8.23 26.53 3.50
N GLN A 170 -7.42 27.28 2.76
CA GLN A 170 -7.65 28.71 2.54
C GLN A 170 -8.98 28.97 1.82
N THR A 171 -9.26 28.23 0.74
CA THR A 171 -10.54 28.34 0.01
C THR A 171 -11.73 28.01 0.91
N ALA A 172 -11.63 26.95 1.72
CA ALA A 172 -12.67 26.55 2.65
C ALA A 172 -12.88 27.58 3.78
N MET A 173 -11.80 28.24 4.24
CA MET A 173 -11.86 29.35 5.18
C MET A 173 -12.62 30.55 4.59
N ASP A 174 -12.34 30.91 3.33
CA ASP A 174 -12.97 32.04 2.66
C ASP A 174 -14.48 31.81 2.40
N LEU A 175 -14.90 30.55 2.25
CA LEU A 175 -16.30 30.14 2.08
C LEU A 175 -17.04 29.90 3.41
N ALA A 176 -16.33 29.91 4.54
CA ALA A 176 -16.93 29.56 5.83
C ALA A 176 -17.79 30.70 6.39
N ASN A 177 -19.03 30.37 6.77
CA ASN A 177 -20.02 31.35 7.26
C ASN A 177 -19.97 31.58 8.78
N THR A 178 -19.14 30.85 9.52
CA THR A 178 -19.02 30.97 10.98
C THR A 178 -17.56 31.20 11.38
N GLU A 179 -17.36 31.99 12.44
CA GLU A 179 -16.01 32.26 12.96
C GLU A 179 -15.32 30.98 13.48
N ALA A 180 -16.09 30.04 14.03
CA ALA A 180 -15.57 28.73 14.44
C ALA A 180 -15.02 27.93 13.24
N ALA A 181 -15.76 27.87 12.13
CA ALA A 181 -15.30 27.18 10.93
C ALA A 181 -14.09 27.89 10.29
N LYS A 182 -14.08 29.22 10.25
CA LYS A 182 -12.91 30.00 9.79
C LYS A 182 -11.68 29.71 10.63
N ALA A 183 -11.80 29.66 11.96
CA ALA A 183 -10.70 29.34 12.86
C ALA A 183 -10.16 27.92 12.60
N GLN A 184 -11.04 26.94 12.42
CA GLN A 184 -10.64 25.56 12.09
C GLN A 184 -9.86 25.49 10.77
N TRP A 185 -10.35 26.14 9.71
CA TRP A 185 -9.69 26.14 8.41
C TRP A 185 -8.39 26.94 8.41
N LYS A 186 -8.32 28.04 9.18
CA LYS A 186 -7.08 28.78 9.43
C LYS A 186 -6.02 27.89 10.05
N ASN A 187 -6.39 27.13 11.09
CA ASN A 187 -5.48 26.21 11.78
C ASN A 187 -4.97 25.11 10.84
N ALA A 188 -5.85 24.50 10.05
CA ALA A 188 -5.46 23.51 9.04
C ALA A 188 -4.51 24.11 7.98
N ARG A 189 -4.81 25.31 7.47
CA ARG A 189 -3.95 26.02 6.51
C ARG A 189 -2.56 26.29 7.08
N ASP A 190 -2.50 26.81 8.30
CA ASP A 190 -1.24 27.19 8.94
C ASP A 190 -0.37 25.96 9.20
N PHE A 191 -0.97 24.85 9.63
CA PHE A 191 -0.31 23.56 9.75
C PHE A 191 0.30 23.07 8.42
N TRP A 192 -0.49 23.06 7.34
CA TRP A 192 0.00 22.60 6.04
C TRP A 192 1.11 23.49 5.47
N LYS A 193 1.07 24.79 5.74
CA LYS A 193 2.17 25.71 5.39
C LYS A 193 3.43 25.44 6.19
N GLU A 194 3.32 25.15 7.48
CA GLU A 194 4.46 24.78 8.32
C GLU A 194 5.09 23.47 7.83
N LEU A 195 4.28 22.44 7.55
CA LEU A 195 4.78 21.18 7.00
C LEU A 195 5.48 21.35 5.65
N ALA A 196 4.91 22.15 4.74
CA ALA A 196 5.54 22.42 3.45
C ALA A 196 6.91 23.10 3.63
N LYS A 197 7.05 23.97 4.64
CA LYS A 197 8.30 24.68 4.92
C LYS A 197 9.35 23.79 5.61
N ASP A 198 8.93 22.99 6.57
CA ASP A 198 9.82 22.19 7.43
C ASP A 198 10.24 20.86 6.78
N GLY A 199 9.66 20.50 5.63
CA GLY A 199 9.91 19.24 4.92
C GLY A 199 9.32 18.02 5.63
N PHE A 200 9.43 16.86 4.98
CA PHE A 200 8.82 15.60 5.46
C PHE A 200 9.83 14.47 5.67
N VAL A 201 10.98 14.54 5.01
CA VAL A 201 12.06 13.57 5.10
C VAL A 201 13.31 14.38 5.45
N GLN A 202 14.22 13.82 6.26
CA GLN A 202 15.52 14.40 6.60
C GLN A 202 16.61 13.42 6.22
#